data_AF-A0A832K0W6-F1
#
_entry.id   AF-A0A832K0W6-F1
#
_cell.length_a   1.000
_cell.length_b   1.000
_cell.length_c   1.000
_cell.angle_alpha   90.00
_cell.angle_beta   90.00
_cell.angle_gamma   90.00
#
_symmetry.space_group_name_H-M   'P 1'
#
loop_
_entity.id
_entity.type
_entity.pdbx_description
1 polymer ?
#
loop_
_entity_poly.entity_id
_entity_poly.type
_entity_poly.pdbx_seq_one_letter_code
_entity_poly.pdbx_strand_id
1 'polypeptide(L)'
;MGKNTGFMEFDRVTARYRPVKERIGDYRDVAGPSLGDDELGRQGARCMDCGIPFCHAIGCPVYNLIPEFNDLVYQGRWSEALERLEVTNNFPEITGRVCPAPCEASCTLSINSAPVTIKQLELAVIEKGFSEGWVVPRRPARETGRRIAIIGSGPAGLAAAQQLRRGGHKVTVFERSNRMGGLLRYGIPDFKLEKWVIDRRLEQMIAEGVEFLADVRIGEDVSARYLRKRFDAILLAMGAGQPRDLHVPGRGLEGIHFAMDYLGQSNRRISGETLGEKEIVARGKDVLVIGGGDTGSDCVGTAIRQGAKKVYQFELLPKPPDWTEPFTPEWPAWPNILRTSSSHEEGCER
;
A
#
# COMPACT_ATOMS: atom_id res chain seq x y z
N MET A 1 -1.24 -18.38 21.79
CA MET A 1 -1.14 -17.07 21.11
C MET A 1 -2.41 -16.28 21.36
N GLY A 2 -2.31 -15.03 21.82
CA GLY A 2 -3.47 -14.25 22.25
C GLY A 2 -4.07 -14.74 23.57
N LYS A 3 -5.27 -14.25 23.90
CA LYS A 3 -6.04 -14.70 25.06
C LYS A 3 -7.13 -15.65 24.58
N ASN A 4 -7.20 -16.87 25.12
CA ASN A 4 -8.17 -17.90 24.69
C ASN A 4 -9.62 -17.41 24.59
N THR A 5 -10.01 -16.46 25.44
CA THR A 5 -11.35 -15.86 25.50
C THR A 5 -11.40 -14.41 25.02
N GLY A 6 -10.29 -13.84 24.54
CA GLY A 6 -10.16 -12.42 24.22
C GLY A 6 -11.15 -11.93 23.18
N PHE A 7 -11.50 -12.76 22.19
CA PHE A 7 -12.51 -12.43 21.17
C PHE A 7 -13.95 -12.37 21.69
N MET A 8 -14.21 -12.94 22.87
CA MET A 8 -15.51 -12.84 23.57
C MET A 8 -15.56 -11.66 24.54
N GLU A 9 -14.40 -11.16 24.97
CA GLU A 9 -14.28 -10.12 26.00
C GLU A 9 -14.08 -8.71 25.43
N PHE A 10 -13.43 -8.61 24.26
CA PHE A 10 -13.10 -7.33 23.65
C PHE A 10 -13.79 -7.19 22.31
N ASP A 11 -14.49 -6.08 22.09
CA ASP A 11 -15.05 -5.71 20.79
C ASP A 11 -13.98 -5.26 19.81
N ARG A 12 -14.31 -5.29 18.51
CA ARG A 12 -13.35 -4.92 17.45
C ARG A 12 -13.30 -3.40 17.40
N VAL A 13 -12.13 -2.85 17.62
CA VAL A 13 -11.90 -1.41 17.58
C VAL A 13 -10.86 -1.10 16.53
N THR A 14 -11.21 -0.24 15.58
CA THR A 14 -10.27 0.27 14.58
C THR A 14 -9.99 1.75 14.78
N ALA A 15 -8.81 2.20 14.36
CA ALA A 15 -8.54 3.63 14.26
C ALA A 15 -9.60 4.31 13.37
N ARG A 16 -10.10 5.46 13.81
CA ARG A 16 -11.09 6.24 13.07
C ARG A 16 -10.39 7.11 12.04
N TYR A 17 -11.04 7.37 10.91
CA TYR A 17 -10.55 8.39 9.99
C TYR A 17 -10.73 9.80 10.58
N ARG A 18 -9.90 10.73 10.10
CA ARG A 18 -10.09 12.16 10.36
C ARG A 18 -11.48 12.62 9.87
N PRO A 19 -12.10 13.62 10.50
CA PRO A 19 -13.38 14.17 10.05
C PRO A 19 -13.34 14.59 8.58
N VAL A 20 -14.42 14.28 7.83
CA VAL A 20 -14.50 14.58 6.39
C VAL A 20 -14.18 16.04 6.08
N LYS A 21 -14.79 16.97 6.83
CA LYS A 21 -14.60 18.42 6.64
C LYS A 21 -13.13 18.88 6.78
N GLU A 22 -12.34 18.16 7.57
CA GLU A 22 -10.92 18.45 7.76
C GLU A 22 -10.09 17.81 6.65
N ARG A 23 -10.27 16.51 6.41
CA ARG A 23 -9.40 15.72 5.50
C ARG A 23 -9.58 16.03 4.01
N ILE A 24 -10.67 16.69 3.61
CA ILE A 24 -10.85 17.18 2.22
C ILE A 24 -10.07 18.48 1.96
N GLY A 25 -9.63 19.17 3.02
CA GLY A 25 -8.89 20.43 2.93
C GLY A 25 -7.37 20.26 2.76
N ASP A 26 -6.87 19.03 2.87
CA ASP A 26 -5.45 18.71 2.76
C ASP A 26 -5.22 17.35 2.08
N TYR A 27 -3.93 16.99 1.91
CA TYR A 27 -3.49 15.72 1.33
C TYR A 27 -2.78 14.82 2.35
N ARG A 28 -2.93 15.08 3.65
CA ARG A 28 -2.33 14.22 4.70
C ARG A 28 -3.11 12.93 4.83
N ASP A 29 -2.51 11.92 5.47
CA ASP A 29 -3.14 10.61 5.70
C ASP A 29 -4.57 10.76 6.26
N VAL A 30 -5.54 10.07 5.67
CA VAL A 30 -6.93 10.09 6.14
C VAL A 30 -7.10 9.37 7.48
N ALA A 31 -6.18 8.49 7.85
CA ALA A 31 -6.17 7.82 9.14
C ALA A 31 -6.05 8.86 10.27
N GLY A 32 -6.87 8.72 11.30
CA GLY A 32 -6.69 9.44 12.55
C GLY A 32 -5.53 8.88 13.36
N PRO A 33 -5.34 9.38 14.59
CA PRO A 33 -4.33 8.84 15.50
C PRO A 33 -4.47 7.33 15.67
N SER A 34 -3.33 6.63 15.77
CA SER A 34 -3.31 5.21 16.14
C SER A 34 -4.02 5.01 17.48
N LEU A 35 -4.59 3.82 17.67
CA LEU A 35 -4.98 3.36 18.99
C LEU A 35 -3.74 3.28 19.89
N GLY A 36 -3.93 3.49 21.19
CA GLY A 36 -2.87 3.33 22.18
C GLY A 36 -2.49 1.86 22.38
N ASP A 37 -1.29 1.62 22.91
CA ASP A 37 -0.71 0.29 23.10
C ASP A 37 -1.64 -0.67 23.87
N ASP A 38 -2.35 -0.20 24.90
CA ASP A 38 -3.31 -1.01 25.66
C ASP A 38 -4.45 -1.55 24.79
N GLU A 39 -5.02 -0.69 23.93
CA GLU A 39 -6.11 -1.07 23.05
C GLU A 39 -5.61 -1.94 21.89
N LEU A 40 -4.43 -1.66 21.34
CA LEU A 40 -3.78 -2.53 20.37
C LEU A 40 -3.50 -3.92 20.97
N GLY A 41 -3.07 -3.98 22.23
CA GLY A 41 -2.89 -5.23 22.97
C GLY A 41 -4.19 -6.02 23.09
N ARG A 42 -5.33 -5.36 23.39
CA ARG A 42 -6.66 -6.00 23.40
C ARG A 42 -7.07 -6.50 22.03
N GLN A 43 -6.81 -5.73 20.97
CA GLN A 43 -7.10 -6.19 19.61
C GLN A 43 -6.24 -7.39 19.21
N GLY A 44 -4.96 -7.44 19.62
CA GLY A 44 -4.10 -8.62 19.49
C GLY A 44 -4.62 -9.83 20.30
N ALA A 45 -5.15 -9.58 21.50
CA ALA A 45 -5.73 -10.60 22.38
C ALA A 45 -6.95 -11.32 21.78
N ARG A 46 -7.64 -10.70 20.80
CA ARG A 46 -8.74 -11.33 20.06
C ARG A 46 -8.28 -12.51 19.18
N CYS A 47 -6.98 -12.70 18.93
CA CYS A 47 -6.50 -13.85 18.18
C CYS A 47 -6.84 -15.17 18.90
N MET A 48 -7.47 -16.11 18.19
CA MET A 48 -7.97 -17.37 18.77
C MET A 48 -6.93 -18.49 18.89
N ASP A 49 -5.67 -18.26 18.50
CA ASP A 49 -4.66 -19.33 18.40
C ASP A 49 -5.12 -20.51 17.52
N CYS A 50 -5.63 -20.20 16.32
CA CYS A 50 -6.23 -21.21 15.44
C CYS A 50 -5.22 -22.30 15.08
N GLY A 51 -5.57 -23.58 15.25
CA GLY A 51 -4.72 -24.69 14.82
C GLY A 51 -4.37 -24.66 13.33
N ILE A 52 -5.26 -24.09 12.50
CA ILE A 52 -4.98 -23.74 11.10
C ILE A 52 -5.22 -22.24 10.92
N PRO A 53 -4.18 -21.39 10.88
CA PRO A 53 -4.35 -19.95 10.75
C PRO A 53 -4.62 -19.56 9.29
N PHE A 54 -5.90 -19.55 8.89
CA PHE A 54 -6.35 -19.16 7.55
C PHE A 54 -5.90 -17.76 7.14
N CYS A 55 -5.78 -16.84 8.10
CA CYS A 55 -5.27 -15.48 7.87
C CYS A 55 -3.84 -15.47 7.29
N HIS A 56 -2.97 -16.39 7.74
CA HIS A 56 -1.62 -16.59 7.21
C HIS A 56 -1.69 -17.40 5.92
N ALA A 57 -2.32 -18.58 5.97
CA ALA A 57 -2.18 -19.60 4.93
C ALA A 57 -2.95 -19.30 3.63
N ILE A 58 -4.08 -18.61 3.73
CA ILE A 58 -4.95 -18.28 2.59
C ILE A 58 -5.03 -16.77 2.38
N GLY A 59 -5.19 -16.02 3.47
CA GLY A 59 -5.44 -14.59 3.42
C GLY A 59 -4.25 -13.77 2.98
N CYS A 60 -3.09 -13.97 3.60
CA CYS A 60 -1.94 -13.11 3.41
C CYS A 60 -1.07 -13.60 2.23
N PRO A 61 -0.92 -12.82 1.13
CA PRO A 61 -0.13 -13.26 -0.02
C PRO A 61 1.37 -13.42 0.25
N VAL A 62 1.88 -12.79 1.31
CA VAL A 62 3.28 -12.92 1.74
C VAL A 62 3.44 -13.92 2.89
N TYR A 63 2.40 -14.68 3.21
CA TYR A 63 2.42 -15.70 4.27
C TYR A 63 2.90 -15.15 5.61
N ASN A 64 2.43 -13.96 5.97
CA ASN A 64 2.89 -13.25 7.15
C ASN A 64 2.57 -14.03 8.44
N LEU A 65 3.46 -13.94 9.43
CA LEU A 65 3.39 -14.68 10.69
C LEU A 65 2.38 -14.05 11.68
N ILE A 66 1.13 -13.91 11.21
CA ILE A 66 0.07 -13.12 11.86
C ILE A 66 -0.22 -13.52 13.30
N PRO A 67 -0.44 -14.82 13.62
CA PRO A 67 -0.70 -15.21 15.00
C PRO A 67 0.42 -14.82 15.96
N GLU A 68 1.67 -14.86 15.50
CA GLU A 68 2.84 -14.62 16.34
C GLU A 68 3.00 -13.14 16.65
N PHE A 69 2.96 -12.24 15.64
CA PHE A 69 3.08 -10.81 15.93
C PHE A 69 1.85 -10.29 16.69
N ASN A 70 0.66 -10.85 16.49
CA ASN A 70 -0.52 -10.50 17.30
C ASN A 70 -0.33 -10.86 18.78
N ASP A 71 0.20 -12.06 19.06
CA ASP A 71 0.50 -12.52 20.42
C ASP A 71 1.59 -11.68 21.09
N LEU A 72 2.64 -11.35 20.34
CA LEU A 72 3.72 -10.52 20.84
C LEU A 72 3.25 -9.09 21.15
N VAL A 73 2.36 -8.52 20.32
CA VAL A 73 1.71 -7.23 20.63
C VAL A 73 0.86 -7.34 21.90
N TYR A 74 0.06 -8.40 22.05
CA TYR A 74 -0.72 -8.64 23.27
C TYR A 74 0.16 -8.73 24.53
N GLN A 75 1.35 -9.34 24.42
CA GLN A 75 2.33 -9.45 25.50
C GLN A 75 3.17 -8.18 25.72
N GLY A 76 2.96 -7.12 24.91
CA GLY A 76 3.78 -5.90 24.95
C GLY A 76 5.21 -6.07 24.41
N ARG A 77 5.51 -7.16 23.71
CA ARG A 77 6.83 -7.52 23.17
C ARG A 77 7.01 -6.98 21.75
N TRP A 78 6.96 -5.66 21.62
CA TRP A 78 6.88 -4.97 20.34
C TRP A 78 8.10 -5.15 19.41
N SER A 79 9.33 -5.14 19.97
CA SER A 79 10.54 -5.36 19.18
C SER A 79 10.55 -6.75 18.55
N GLU A 80 10.12 -7.76 19.29
CA GLU A 80 10.03 -9.13 18.79
C GLU A 80 8.89 -9.27 17.77
N ALA A 81 7.76 -8.58 17.98
CA ALA A 81 6.68 -8.51 16.99
C ALA A 81 7.19 -7.97 15.65
N LEU A 82 8.04 -6.93 15.68
CA LEU A 82 8.68 -6.38 14.49
C LEU A 82 9.61 -7.39 13.83
N GLU A 83 10.44 -8.10 14.60
CA GLU A 83 11.31 -9.13 14.07
C GLU A 83 10.53 -10.20 13.31
N ARG A 84 9.41 -10.69 13.87
CA ARG A 84 8.54 -11.68 13.20
C ARG A 84 7.87 -11.09 11.96
N LEU A 85 7.40 -9.86 12.01
CA LEU A 85 6.76 -9.17 10.89
C LEU A 85 7.70 -9.00 9.68
N GLU A 86 8.95 -8.63 9.93
CA GLU A 86 9.96 -8.40 8.89
C GLU A 86 10.57 -9.70 8.31
N VAL A 87 10.25 -10.89 8.86
CA VAL A 87 10.66 -12.16 8.25
C VAL A 87 10.07 -12.30 6.85
N THR A 88 8.81 -11.92 6.68
CA THR A 88 8.03 -12.19 5.47
C THR A 88 7.66 -10.93 4.69
N ASN A 89 7.54 -9.78 5.36
CA ASN A 89 7.13 -8.54 4.72
C ASN A 89 8.27 -7.50 4.72
N ASN A 90 8.71 -7.09 3.53
CA ASN A 90 9.72 -6.05 3.38
C ASN A 90 9.18 -4.64 3.71
N PHE A 91 7.86 -4.41 3.54
CA PHE A 91 7.25 -3.09 3.59
C PHE A 91 5.93 -3.04 4.41
N PRO A 92 5.94 -3.47 5.68
CA PRO A 92 4.75 -3.44 6.53
C PRO A 92 4.14 -2.04 6.69
N GLU A 93 4.95 -0.98 6.58
CA GLU A 93 4.46 0.40 6.63
C GLU A 93 3.62 0.80 5.41
N ILE A 94 3.82 0.12 4.27
CA ILE A 94 3.03 0.33 3.06
C ILE A 94 1.79 -0.56 3.11
N THR A 95 1.95 -1.86 3.33
CA THR A 95 0.82 -2.80 3.39
C THR A 95 -0.15 -2.45 4.52
N GLY A 96 0.35 -2.06 5.69
CA GLY A 96 -0.46 -1.57 6.81
C GLY A 96 -1.33 -0.36 6.48
N ARG A 97 -1.00 0.41 5.42
CA ARG A 97 -1.80 1.54 4.94
C ARG A 97 -2.73 1.17 3.79
N VAL A 98 -2.20 0.51 2.76
CA VAL A 98 -2.92 0.37 1.48
C VAL A 98 -3.47 -1.03 1.20
N CYS A 99 -3.06 -2.05 1.95
CA CYS A 99 -3.56 -3.41 1.76
C CYS A 99 -5.07 -3.46 2.02
N PRO A 100 -5.85 -4.22 1.22
CA PRO A 100 -7.27 -4.44 1.49
C PRO A 100 -7.51 -5.41 2.67
N ALA A 101 -6.46 -5.94 3.29
CA ALA A 101 -6.51 -6.87 4.42
C ALA A 101 -7.29 -8.19 4.14
N PRO A 102 -6.93 -8.96 3.09
CA PRO A 102 -7.52 -10.29 2.83
C PRO A 102 -7.30 -11.29 3.98
N CYS A 103 -6.28 -11.07 4.79
CA CYS A 103 -6.04 -11.79 6.04
C CYS A 103 -7.16 -11.59 7.09
N GLU A 104 -7.83 -10.44 7.10
CA GLU A 104 -8.97 -10.19 7.99
C GLU A 104 -10.23 -10.88 7.48
N ALA A 105 -10.47 -10.86 6.16
CA ALA A 105 -11.61 -11.57 5.55
C ALA A 105 -11.53 -13.10 5.75
N SER A 106 -10.31 -13.66 5.66
CA SER A 106 -10.06 -15.09 5.88
C SER A 106 -9.82 -15.47 7.35
N CYS A 107 -9.83 -14.51 8.28
CA CYS A 107 -9.70 -14.80 9.71
C CYS A 107 -10.80 -15.76 10.16
N THR A 108 -10.49 -16.79 10.94
CA THR A 108 -11.50 -17.77 11.41
C THR A 108 -12.60 -17.12 12.24
N LEU A 109 -12.33 -16.02 12.95
CA LEU A 109 -13.39 -15.23 13.61
C LEU A 109 -14.40 -14.66 12.61
N SER A 110 -13.98 -14.39 11.38
CA SER A 110 -14.83 -13.83 10.33
C SER A 110 -15.83 -14.82 9.75
N ILE A 111 -15.95 -16.04 10.30
CA ILE A 111 -17.06 -16.94 10.00
C ILE A 111 -18.38 -16.39 10.54
N ASN A 112 -18.38 -15.83 11.75
CA ASN A 112 -19.60 -15.38 12.42
C ASN A 112 -19.42 -14.15 13.33
N SER A 113 -18.22 -13.58 13.39
CA SER A 113 -17.91 -12.39 14.19
C SER A 113 -16.91 -11.49 13.47
N ALA A 114 -16.58 -10.35 14.09
CA ALA A 114 -15.62 -9.42 13.54
C ALA A 114 -14.18 -10.00 13.61
N PRO A 115 -13.35 -9.84 12.55
CA PRO A 115 -12.00 -10.39 12.55
C PRO A 115 -11.06 -9.64 13.51
N VAL A 116 -9.88 -10.20 13.75
CA VAL A 116 -8.77 -9.47 14.39
C VAL A 116 -8.35 -8.30 13.47
N THR A 117 -7.98 -7.16 14.04
CA THR A 117 -7.52 -5.97 13.29
C THR A 117 -6.06 -6.12 12.81
N ILE A 118 -5.80 -7.16 12.02
CA ILE A 118 -4.46 -7.59 11.61
C ILE A 118 -3.70 -6.46 10.89
N LYS A 119 -4.35 -5.76 9.96
CA LYS A 119 -3.72 -4.67 9.20
C LYS A 119 -3.29 -3.52 10.12
N GLN A 120 -4.09 -3.24 11.15
CA GLN A 120 -3.79 -2.20 12.10
C GLN A 120 -2.65 -2.58 13.04
N LEU A 121 -2.60 -3.84 13.49
CA LEU A 121 -1.50 -4.35 14.31
C LEU A 121 -0.18 -4.34 13.50
N GLU A 122 -0.23 -4.77 12.24
CA GLU A 122 0.91 -4.67 11.30
C GLU A 122 1.43 -3.22 11.21
N LEU A 123 0.53 -2.26 10.98
CA LEU A 123 0.90 -0.84 10.90
C LEU A 123 1.47 -0.32 12.23
N ALA A 124 0.86 -0.66 13.37
CA ALA A 124 1.32 -0.20 14.67
C ALA A 124 2.73 -0.73 15.00
N VAL A 125 2.98 -2.01 14.73
CA VAL A 125 4.29 -2.64 14.98
C VAL A 125 5.40 -1.93 14.19
N ILE A 126 5.19 -1.70 12.90
CA ILE A 126 6.22 -1.04 12.08
C ILE A 126 6.40 0.45 12.41
N GLU A 127 5.32 1.19 12.68
CA GLU A 127 5.46 2.60 13.08
C GLU A 127 6.22 2.73 14.41
N LYS A 128 5.91 1.87 15.39
CA LYS A 128 6.66 1.81 16.65
C LYS A 128 8.13 1.42 16.40
N GLY A 129 8.38 0.47 15.51
CA GLY A 129 9.72 0.09 15.08
C GLY A 129 10.54 1.25 14.52
N PHE A 130 9.93 2.12 13.71
CA PHE A 130 10.59 3.33 13.22
C PHE A 130 10.77 4.38 14.32
N SER A 131 9.75 4.61 15.17
CA SER A 131 9.84 5.64 16.22
C SER A 131 10.85 5.31 17.31
N GLU A 132 11.01 4.02 17.64
CA GLU A 132 11.96 3.52 18.64
C GLU A 132 13.36 3.25 18.04
N GLY A 133 13.53 3.44 16.73
CA GLY A 133 14.82 3.24 16.05
C GLY A 133 15.24 1.77 15.87
N TRP A 134 14.31 0.82 15.94
CA TRP A 134 14.58 -0.62 15.76
C TRP A 134 14.72 -1.01 14.29
N VAL A 135 14.12 -0.25 13.36
CA VAL A 135 14.28 -0.45 11.92
C VAL A 135 15.66 0.08 11.48
N VAL A 136 16.67 -0.80 11.55
CA VAL A 136 18.06 -0.47 11.23
C VAL A 136 18.54 -1.12 9.94
N PRO A 137 19.53 -0.53 9.23
CA PRO A 137 20.12 -1.14 8.04
C PRO A 137 20.76 -2.51 8.31
N ARG A 138 20.35 -3.54 7.56
CA ARG A 138 20.93 -4.88 7.61
C ARG A 138 21.94 -5.07 6.49
N ARG A 139 23.20 -4.71 6.75
CA ARG A 139 24.29 -4.96 5.80
C ARG A 139 24.60 -6.46 5.71
N PRO A 140 25.01 -6.95 4.53
CA PRO A 140 25.36 -8.36 4.36
C PRO A 140 26.62 -8.71 5.13
N ALA A 141 26.66 -9.91 5.71
CA ALA A 141 27.84 -10.40 6.41
C ALA A 141 29.02 -10.68 5.47
N ARG A 142 28.75 -10.98 4.19
CA ARG A 142 29.75 -11.28 3.16
C ARG A 142 29.30 -10.76 1.79
N GLU A 143 30.25 -10.31 0.99
CA GLU A 143 30.02 -9.94 -0.40
C GLU A 143 30.18 -11.17 -1.31
N THR A 144 29.23 -11.36 -2.21
CA THR A 144 29.23 -12.46 -3.20
C THR A 144 30.03 -12.12 -4.47
N GLY A 145 30.34 -10.82 -4.67
CA GLY A 145 30.96 -10.30 -5.89
C GLY A 145 30.01 -10.20 -7.09
N ARG A 146 28.79 -10.73 -7.01
CA ARG A 146 27.78 -10.67 -8.09
C ARG A 146 27.10 -9.30 -8.14
N ARG A 147 26.82 -8.84 -9.35
CA ARG A 147 26.13 -7.58 -9.66
C ARG A 147 24.77 -7.85 -10.27
N ILE A 148 23.74 -7.24 -9.71
CA ILE A 148 22.35 -7.42 -10.15
C ILE A 148 21.74 -6.06 -10.51
N ALA A 149 21.18 -5.98 -11.71
CA ALA A 149 20.38 -4.83 -12.14
C ALA A 149 18.90 -5.12 -11.92
N ILE A 150 18.17 -4.17 -11.35
CA ILE A 150 16.72 -4.22 -11.19
C ILE A 150 16.11 -3.07 -11.97
N ILE A 151 15.19 -3.36 -12.89
CA ILE A 151 14.57 -2.36 -13.75
C ILE A 151 13.17 -2.05 -13.23
N GLY A 152 13.01 -0.88 -12.60
CA GLY A 152 11.78 -0.41 -11.97
C GLY A 152 11.88 -0.40 -10.44
N SER A 153 11.50 0.72 -9.84
CA SER A 153 11.55 0.94 -8.38
C SER A 153 10.20 0.79 -7.68
N GLY A 154 9.27 0.05 -8.29
CA GLY A 154 8.01 -0.33 -7.63
C GLY A 154 8.23 -1.35 -6.50
N PRO A 155 7.17 -1.77 -5.79
CA PRO A 155 7.26 -2.68 -4.64
C PRO A 155 8.06 -3.95 -4.93
N ALA A 156 7.84 -4.57 -6.10
CA ALA A 156 8.55 -5.78 -6.50
C ALA A 156 10.06 -5.56 -6.64
N GLY A 157 10.46 -4.46 -7.29
CA GLY A 157 11.87 -4.11 -7.47
C GLY A 157 12.56 -3.77 -6.15
N LEU A 158 11.88 -3.01 -5.29
CA LEU A 158 12.41 -2.64 -3.98
C LEU A 158 12.55 -3.86 -3.05
N ALA A 159 11.55 -4.75 -3.00
CA ALA A 159 11.60 -5.96 -2.17
C ALA A 159 12.76 -6.86 -2.61
N ALA A 160 12.88 -7.11 -3.91
CA ALA A 160 13.99 -7.87 -4.48
C ALA A 160 15.34 -7.20 -4.18
N ALA A 161 15.42 -5.87 -4.30
CA ALA A 161 16.65 -5.13 -4.03
C ALA A 161 17.13 -5.32 -2.59
N GLN A 162 16.21 -5.20 -1.62
CA GLN A 162 16.52 -5.35 -0.20
C GLN A 162 16.99 -6.79 0.10
N GLN A 163 16.26 -7.80 -0.37
CA GLN A 163 16.61 -9.20 -0.14
C GLN A 163 17.96 -9.58 -0.79
N LEU A 164 18.19 -9.17 -2.04
CA LEU A 164 19.44 -9.47 -2.75
C LEU A 164 20.63 -8.74 -2.15
N ARG A 165 20.46 -7.49 -1.70
CA ARG A 165 21.52 -6.75 -1.02
C ARG A 165 21.88 -7.40 0.31
N ARG A 166 20.89 -7.80 1.12
CA ARG A 166 21.08 -8.55 2.37
C ARG A 166 21.75 -9.92 2.12
N GLY A 167 21.47 -10.55 0.98
CA GLY A 167 22.14 -11.76 0.51
C GLY A 167 23.59 -11.59 0.05
N GLY A 168 24.12 -10.36 0.02
CA GLY A 168 25.51 -10.10 -0.33
C GLY A 168 25.75 -9.75 -1.80
N HIS A 169 24.71 -9.46 -2.58
CA HIS A 169 24.87 -9.03 -3.97
C HIS A 169 24.95 -7.51 -4.10
N LYS A 170 25.76 -7.02 -5.04
CA LYS A 170 25.76 -5.59 -5.43
C LYS A 170 24.52 -5.31 -6.27
N VAL A 171 23.60 -4.50 -5.75
CA VAL A 171 22.32 -4.22 -6.39
C VAL A 171 22.26 -2.78 -6.87
N THR A 172 21.90 -2.60 -8.14
CA THR A 172 21.59 -1.29 -8.73
C THR A 172 20.15 -1.31 -9.25
N VAL A 173 19.32 -0.39 -8.75
CA VAL A 173 17.92 -0.20 -9.17
C VAL A 173 17.85 0.98 -10.14
N PHE A 174 17.33 0.74 -11.33
CA PHE A 174 17.10 1.75 -12.36
C PHE A 174 15.63 2.16 -12.38
N GLU A 175 15.36 3.46 -12.38
CA GLU A 175 14.01 4.03 -12.44
C GLU A 175 13.93 5.09 -13.52
N ARG A 176 12.85 5.06 -14.31
CA ARG A 176 12.61 6.02 -15.40
C ARG A 176 12.14 7.38 -14.90
N SER A 177 11.51 7.42 -13.74
CA SER A 177 11.09 8.66 -13.08
C SER A 177 12.25 9.28 -12.29
N ASN A 178 12.11 10.57 -11.97
CA ASN A 178 13.08 11.33 -11.18
C ASN A 178 13.15 10.92 -9.70
N ARG A 179 12.14 10.19 -9.18
CA ARG A 179 12.18 9.60 -7.84
C ARG A 179 11.72 8.14 -7.82
N MET A 180 12.24 7.42 -6.83
CA MET A 180 11.97 5.99 -6.62
C MET A 180 10.58 5.75 -6.00
N GLY A 181 10.01 4.57 -6.24
CA GLY A 181 8.77 4.10 -5.60
C GLY A 181 7.67 3.69 -6.58
N GLY A 182 7.85 3.92 -7.89
CA GLY A 182 6.85 3.57 -8.90
C GLY A 182 5.44 4.11 -8.58
N LEU A 183 4.43 3.25 -8.62
CA LEU A 183 3.04 3.63 -8.32
C LEU A 183 2.79 3.97 -6.84
N LEU A 184 3.64 3.55 -5.90
CA LEU A 184 3.55 4.01 -4.51
C LEU A 184 3.72 5.53 -4.44
N ARG A 185 4.58 6.07 -5.30
CA ARG A 185 4.86 7.51 -5.38
C ARG A 185 3.94 8.25 -6.36
N TYR A 186 3.78 7.72 -7.56
CA TYR A 186 3.09 8.46 -8.63
C TYR A 186 1.66 7.99 -8.90
N GLY A 187 1.19 6.93 -8.25
CA GLY A 187 -0.18 6.45 -8.37
C GLY A 187 -1.00 6.75 -7.13
N ILE A 188 -0.69 6.07 -6.03
CA ILE A 188 -1.44 6.18 -4.77
C ILE A 188 -1.33 7.62 -4.25
N PRO A 189 -2.44 8.31 -3.93
CA PRO A 189 -2.40 9.67 -3.40
C PRO A 189 -1.77 9.76 -2.00
N ASP A 190 -1.18 10.92 -1.66
CA ASP A 190 -0.61 11.19 -0.33
C ASP A 190 -1.61 10.97 0.82
N PHE A 191 -2.89 11.25 0.61
CA PHE A 191 -3.91 11.05 1.63
C PHE A 191 -4.19 9.57 1.97
N LYS A 192 -3.66 8.62 1.19
CA LYS A 192 -3.64 7.18 1.51
C LYS A 192 -2.25 6.67 1.86
N LEU A 193 -1.20 7.27 1.28
CA LEU A 193 0.20 6.91 1.50
C LEU A 193 1.09 8.12 1.27
N GLU A 194 1.42 8.82 2.37
CA GLU A 194 2.32 9.96 2.34
C GLU A 194 3.73 9.55 1.89
N LYS A 195 4.38 10.38 1.06
CA LYS A 195 5.64 9.95 0.40
C LYS A 195 6.84 9.83 1.33
N TRP A 196 6.82 10.51 2.48
CA TRP A 196 7.86 10.38 3.50
C TRP A 196 7.98 8.94 4.03
N VAL A 197 6.90 8.15 3.99
CA VAL A 197 6.91 6.72 4.36
C VAL A 197 7.79 5.92 3.40
N ILE A 198 7.79 6.27 2.12
CA ILE A 198 8.65 5.65 1.11
C ILE A 198 10.09 6.15 1.29
N ASP A 199 10.27 7.46 1.51
CA ASP A 199 11.58 8.08 1.65
C ASP A 199 12.39 7.46 2.80
N ARG A 200 11.81 7.33 4.01
CA ARG A 200 12.51 6.72 5.17
C ARG A 200 12.94 5.27 4.91
N ARG A 201 12.17 4.51 4.12
CA ARG A 201 12.52 3.13 3.77
C ARG A 201 13.63 3.09 2.73
N LEU A 202 13.61 4.00 1.75
CA LEU A 202 14.68 4.13 0.78
C LEU A 202 16.00 4.51 1.44
N GLU A 203 15.99 5.44 2.40
CA GLU A 203 17.17 5.80 3.20
C GLU A 203 17.77 4.57 3.91
N GLN A 204 16.92 3.76 4.54
CA GLN A 204 17.31 2.51 5.17
C GLN A 204 17.97 1.55 4.17
N MET A 205 17.42 1.39 2.96
CA MET A 205 17.96 0.54 1.90
C MET A 205 19.27 1.09 1.29
N ILE A 206 19.39 2.42 1.15
CA ILE A 206 20.63 3.08 0.73
C ILE A 206 21.73 2.78 1.75
N ALA A 207 21.41 2.85 3.05
CA ALA A 207 22.37 2.54 4.12
C ALA A 207 22.76 1.05 4.17
N GLU A 208 21.93 0.15 3.63
CA GLU A 208 22.28 -1.27 3.36
C GLU A 208 23.21 -1.44 2.15
N GLY A 209 23.36 -0.41 1.30
CA GLY A 209 24.22 -0.40 0.12
C GLY A 209 23.49 -0.72 -1.19
N VAL A 210 22.17 -0.51 -1.26
CA VAL A 210 21.44 -0.51 -2.54
C VAL A 210 21.75 0.79 -3.28
N GLU A 211 22.16 0.68 -4.55
CA GLU A 211 22.36 1.82 -5.44
C GLU A 211 21.07 2.12 -6.20
N PHE A 212 20.67 3.39 -6.24
CA PHE A 212 19.47 3.86 -6.92
C PHE A 212 19.84 4.88 -8.00
N LEU A 213 19.43 4.60 -9.23
CA LEU A 213 19.65 5.47 -10.40
C LEU A 213 18.30 5.88 -10.99
N ALA A 214 17.90 7.11 -10.69
CA ALA A 214 16.69 7.75 -11.21
C ALA A 214 16.94 8.37 -12.60
N ASP A 215 15.86 8.77 -13.27
CA ASP A 215 15.92 9.38 -14.62
C ASP A 215 16.65 8.51 -15.66
N VAL A 216 16.60 7.18 -15.50
CA VAL A 216 17.20 6.23 -16.42
C VAL A 216 16.13 5.28 -16.97
N ARG A 217 15.84 5.42 -18.26
CA ARG A 217 14.96 4.52 -18.98
C ARG A 217 15.75 3.44 -19.71
N ILE A 218 15.72 2.24 -19.17
CA ILE A 218 16.30 1.07 -19.83
C ILE A 218 15.55 0.77 -21.14
N GLY A 219 16.31 0.54 -22.20
CA GLY A 219 15.81 0.36 -23.57
C GLY A 219 15.94 1.60 -24.44
N GLU A 220 15.98 2.80 -23.83
CA GLU A 220 16.18 4.08 -24.52
C GLU A 220 17.55 4.67 -24.15
N ASP A 221 17.77 5.00 -22.88
CA ASP A 221 19.03 5.61 -22.41
C ASP A 221 20.15 4.58 -22.26
N VAL A 222 19.79 3.37 -21.79
CA VAL A 222 20.73 2.27 -21.58
C VAL A 222 20.23 1.02 -22.28
N SER A 223 21.03 0.47 -23.19
CA SER A 223 20.67 -0.74 -23.92
C SER A 223 20.69 -1.99 -23.04
N ALA A 224 19.76 -2.92 -23.30
CA ALA A 224 19.76 -4.24 -22.65
C ALA A 224 21.08 -5.02 -22.89
N ARG A 225 21.74 -4.81 -24.04
CA ARG A 225 23.04 -5.42 -24.35
C ARG A 225 24.13 -4.93 -23.41
N TYR A 226 24.13 -3.64 -23.06
CA TYR A 226 25.06 -3.08 -22.08
C TYR A 226 24.84 -3.71 -20.70
N LEU A 227 23.58 -3.78 -20.24
CA LEU A 227 23.26 -4.39 -18.95
C LEU A 227 23.74 -5.85 -18.86
N ARG A 228 23.47 -6.67 -19.89
CA ARG A 228 23.92 -8.08 -19.94
C ARG A 228 25.44 -8.26 -19.87
N LYS A 229 26.22 -7.25 -20.28
CA LYS A 229 27.69 -7.28 -20.16
C LYS A 229 28.19 -6.84 -18.78
N ARG A 230 27.41 -6.02 -18.06
CA ARG A 230 27.81 -5.39 -16.79
C ARG A 230 27.25 -6.08 -15.55
N PHE A 231 26.13 -6.79 -15.67
CA PHE A 231 25.45 -7.43 -14.56
C PHE A 231 25.37 -8.94 -14.78
N ASP A 232 25.49 -9.69 -13.69
CA ASP A 232 25.36 -11.14 -13.66
C ASP A 232 23.89 -11.59 -13.80
N ALA A 233 22.96 -10.76 -13.32
CA ALA A 233 21.53 -10.99 -13.44
C ALA A 233 20.77 -9.67 -13.63
N ILE A 234 19.60 -9.76 -14.27
CA ILE A 234 18.71 -8.63 -14.51
C ILE A 234 17.29 -9.04 -14.09
N LEU A 235 16.67 -8.24 -13.23
CA LEU A 235 15.26 -8.38 -12.86
C LEU A 235 14.43 -7.31 -13.56
N LEU A 236 13.34 -7.73 -14.21
CA LEU A 236 12.37 -6.83 -14.83
C LEU A 236 11.21 -6.60 -13.85
N ALA A 237 11.09 -5.38 -13.33
CA ALA A 237 10.09 -4.98 -12.32
C ALA A 237 9.36 -3.67 -12.72
N MET A 238 9.14 -3.47 -14.02
CA MET A 238 8.64 -2.22 -14.61
C MET A 238 7.14 -1.98 -14.40
N GLY A 239 6.40 -2.98 -13.93
CA GLY A 239 4.94 -2.90 -13.73
C GLY A 239 4.13 -2.85 -15.03
N ALA A 240 2.82 -2.61 -14.90
CA ALA A 240 1.87 -2.53 -16.01
C ALA A 240 1.38 -1.09 -16.19
N GLY A 241 2.22 -0.24 -16.78
CA GLY A 241 1.94 1.20 -16.93
C GLY A 241 1.09 1.58 -18.14
N GLN A 242 0.75 0.63 -19.03
CA GLN A 242 -0.05 0.91 -20.21
C GLN A 242 -1.54 0.99 -19.83
N PRO A 243 -2.21 2.13 -20.04
CA PRO A 243 -3.64 2.25 -19.72
C PRO A 243 -4.49 1.43 -20.67
N ARG A 244 -5.68 1.02 -20.20
CA ARG A 244 -6.72 0.41 -21.05
C ARG A 244 -7.58 1.52 -21.63
N ASP A 245 -7.65 1.59 -22.96
CA ASP A 245 -8.41 2.63 -23.64
C ASP A 245 -9.81 2.16 -24.06
N LEU A 246 -10.74 3.10 -24.13
CA LEU A 246 -12.12 2.85 -24.53
C LEU A 246 -12.38 3.48 -25.92
N HIS A 247 -12.50 2.63 -26.94
CA HIS A 247 -12.70 3.05 -28.32
C HIS A 247 -14.20 3.28 -28.60
N VAL A 248 -14.69 4.46 -28.24
CA VAL A 248 -16.10 4.85 -28.39
C VAL A 248 -16.24 6.23 -29.06
N PRO A 249 -17.40 6.54 -29.66
CA PRO A 249 -17.67 7.88 -30.18
C PRO A 249 -17.44 8.96 -29.11
N GLY A 250 -16.71 10.02 -29.45
CA GLY A 250 -16.38 11.11 -28.53
C GLY A 250 -15.09 10.89 -27.71
N ARG A 251 -14.39 9.76 -27.82
CA ARG A 251 -13.14 9.49 -27.06
C ARG A 251 -12.04 10.56 -27.22
N GLY A 252 -12.01 11.25 -28.36
CA GLY A 252 -11.06 12.32 -28.67
C GLY A 252 -11.46 13.72 -28.19
N LEU A 253 -12.59 13.87 -27.49
CA LEU A 253 -13.01 15.16 -26.93
C LEU A 253 -12.06 15.62 -25.81
N GLU A 254 -11.95 16.94 -25.63
CA GLU A 254 -11.17 17.50 -24.53
C GLU A 254 -11.76 17.14 -23.16
N GLY A 255 -10.89 16.98 -22.16
CA GLY A 255 -11.27 16.65 -20.78
C GLY A 255 -11.33 15.16 -20.46
N ILE A 256 -11.06 14.28 -21.43
CA ILE A 256 -10.95 12.83 -21.21
C ILE A 256 -9.48 12.47 -20.96
N HIS A 257 -9.20 12.00 -19.74
CA HIS A 257 -7.84 11.70 -19.27
C HIS A 257 -7.74 10.29 -18.71
N PHE A 258 -6.58 9.65 -18.83
CA PHE A 258 -6.31 8.43 -18.08
C PHE A 258 -6.06 8.76 -16.60
N ALA A 259 -6.47 7.84 -15.73
CA ALA A 259 -6.32 8.01 -14.29
C ALA A 259 -4.87 8.23 -13.87
N MET A 260 -3.92 7.51 -14.49
CA MET A 260 -2.51 7.64 -14.14
C MET A 260 -1.89 8.98 -14.52
N ASP A 261 -2.38 9.64 -15.58
CA ASP A 261 -1.94 10.99 -15.94
C ASP A 261 -2.44 11.99 -14.89
N TYR A 262 -3.72 11.86 -14.50
CA TYR A 262 -4.35 12.72 -13.50
C TYR A 262 -3.73 12.56 -12.10
N LEU A 263 -3.64 11.33 -11.60
CA LEU A 263 -3.07 11.03 -10.29
C LEU A 263 -1.56 11.33 -10.25
N GLY A 264 -0.84 11.01 -11.32
CA GLY A 264 0.58 11.32 -11.47
C GLY A 264 0.87 12.81 -11.35
N GLN A 265 0.11 13.65 -12.07
CA GLN A 265 0.23 15.11 -11.94
C GLN A 265 -0.13 15.60 -10.53
N SER A 266 -1.15 15.02 -9.89
CA SER A 266 -1.53 15.41 -8.53
C SER A 266 -0.40 15.13 -7.53
N ASN A 267 0.17 13.91 -7.55
CA ASN A 267 1.27 13.54 -6.67
C ASN A 267 2.52 14.40 -6.91
N ARG A 268 2.86 14.65 -8.18
CA ARG A 268 3.98 15.54 -8.55
C ARG A 268 3.79 16.95 -8.00
N ARG A 269 2.59 17.52 -8.15
CA ARG A 269 2.24 18.84 -7.61
C ARG A 269 2.40 18.90 -6.09
N ILE A 270 1.91 17.90 -5.36
CA ILE A 270 2.03 17.82 -3.89
C ILE A 270 3.50 17.74 -3.47
N SER A 271 4.32 16.99 -4.21
CA SER A 271 5.75 16.86 -3.97
C SER A 271 6.62 18.03 -4.43
N GLY A 272 6.00 19.09 -4.97
CA GLY A 272 6.68 20.30 -5.46
C GLY A 272 7.43 20.13 -6.79
N GLU A 273 7.16 19.06 -7.54
CA GLU A 273 7.79 18.81 -8.84
C GLU A 273 7.16 19.69 -9.93
N THR A 274 7.99 20.16 -10.87
CA THR A 274 7.52 20.94 -12.02
C THR A 274 6.75 20.05 -13.00
N LEU A 275 5.54 20.48 -13.35
CA LEU A 275 4.74 19.84 -14.39
C LEU A 275 5.16 20.42 -15.76
N GLY A 276 5.78 19.60 -16.60
CA GLY A 276 6.19 19.98 -17.96
C GLY A 276 5.10 19.80 -19.02
N GLU A 277 3.84 19.71 -18.60
CA GLU A 277 2.70 19.26 -19.42
C GLU A 277 1.43 20.05 -19.08
N LYS A 278 0.39 19.93 -19.93
CA LYS A 278 -0.90 20.61 -19.71
C LYS A 278 -1.52 20.10 -18.41
N GLU A 279 -1.90 21.03 -17.54
CA GLU A 279 -2.45 20.70 -16.24
C GLU A 279 -3.84 20.05 -16.32
N ILE A 280 -4.00 18.96 -15.58
CA ILE A 280 -5.27 18.26 -15.37
C ILE A 280 -5.76 18.59 -13.95
N VAL A 281 -6.75 19.47 -13.85
CA VAL A 281 -7.31 19.96 -12.58
C VAL A 281 -8.83 19.89 -12.60
N ALA A 282 -9.42 19.41 -11.50
CA ALA A 282 -10.86 19.22 -11.32
C ALA A 282 -11.61 20.43 -10.73
N ARG A 283 -10.89 21.47 -10.29
CA ARG A 283 -11.45 22.65 -9.62
C ARG A 283 -12.63 23.26 -10.38
N GLY A 284 -13.78 23.35 -9.72
CA GLY A 284 -15.01 23.95 -10.25
C GLY A 284 -15.72 23.13 -11.35
N LYS A 285 -15.26 21.92 -11.65
CA LYS A 285 -15.82 21.06 -12.71
C LYS A 285 -16.75 19.99 -12.14
N ASP A 286 -17.67 19.52 -12.97
CA ASP A 286 -18.39 18.28 -12.76
C ASP A 286 -17.53 17.14 -13.34
N VAL A 287 -17.11 16.18 -12.51
CA VAL A 287 -16.14 15.14 -12.84
C VAL A 287 -16.82 13.78 -12.92
N LEU A 288 -16.55 13.01 -13.98
CA LEU A 288 -16.95 11.62 -14.11
C LEU A 288 -15.72 10.72 -14.05
N VAL A 289 -15.71 9.79 -13.10
CA VAL A 289 -14.70 8.74 -12.96
C VAL A 289 -15.28 7.43 -13.50
N ILE A 290 -14.59 6.79 -14.44
CA ILE A 290 -14.98 5.48 -15.00
C ILE A 290 -14.05 4.41 -14.40
N GLY A 291 -14.61 3.58 -13.53
CA GLY A 291 -13.93 2.51 -12.79
C GLY A 291 -14.24 2.54 -11.29
N GLY A 292 -14.63 1.39 -10.75
CA GLY A 292 -15.01 1.16 -9.35
C GLY A 292 -13.92 0.56 -8.46
N GLY A 293 -12.71 0.35 -9.00
CA GLY A 293 -11.54 -0.11 -8.24
C GLY A 293 -10.84 1.01 -7.46
N ASP A 294 -9.73 0.67 -6.81
CA ASP A 294 -8.95 1.60 -5.97
C ASP A 294 -8.48 2.84 -6.74
N THR A 295 -8.03 2.69 -7.99
CA THR A 295 -7.66 3.82 -8.85
C THR A 295 -8.83 4.79 -9.06
N GLY A 296 -10.05 4.27 -9.22
CA GLY A 296 -11.25 5.10 -9.33
C GLY A 296 -11.53 5.87 -8.03
N SER A 297 -11.45 5.16 -6.89
CA SER A 297 -11.55 5.78 -5.57
C SER A 297 -10.48 6.85 -5.34
N ASP A 298 -9.26 6.68 -5.85
CA ASP A 298 -8.18 7.65 -5.75
C ASP A 298 -8.47 8.90 -6.59
N CYS A 299 -9.01 8.73 -7.80
CA CYS A 299 -9.47 9.83 -8.64
C CYS A 299 -10.58 10.63 -7.96
N VAL A 300 -11.56 9.95 -7.33
CA VAL A 300 -12.64 10.59 -6.58
C VAL A 300 -12.06 11.46 -5.45
N GLY A 301 -11.24 10.88 -4.57
CA GLY A 301 -10.67 11.61 -3.42
C GLY A 301 -9.76 12.77 -3.85
N THR A 302 -9.06 12.63 -4.97
CA THR A 302 -8.22 13.69 -5.56
C THR A 302 -9.07 14.81 -6.15
N ALA A 303 -10.15 14.50 -6.87
CA ALA A 303 -11.04 15.48 -7.46
C ALA A 303 -11.75 16.34 -6.40
N ILE A 304 -12.20 15.71 -5.31
CA ILE A 304 -12.83 16.40 -4.18
C ILE A 304 -11.84 17.41 -3.55
N ARG A 305 -10.61 16.98 -3.24
CA ARG A 305 -9.56 17.84 -2.67
C ARG A 305 -9.14 18.99 -3.59
N GLN A 306 -9.23 18.79 -4.90
CA GLN A 306 -9.00 19.86 -5.87
C GLN A 306 -10.16 20.87 -5.97
N GLY A 307 -11.29 20.60 -5.31
CA GLY A 307 -12.48 21.46 -5.31
C GLY A 307 -13.38 21.23 -6.52
N ALA A 308 -13.55 19.98 -6.96
CA ALA A 308 -14.59 19.62 -7.92
C ALA A 308 -15.97 20.06 -7.43
N LYS A 309 -16.83 20.50 -8.36
CA LYS A 309 -18.20 20.92 -8.06
C LYS A 309 -19.09 19.70 -7.78
N LYS A 310 -18.95 18.65 -8.58
CA LYS A 310 -19.59 17.34 -8.40
C LYS A 310 -18.66 16.23 -8.88
N VAL A 311 -18.79 15.05 -8.28
CA VAL A 311 -18.04 13.86 -8.68
C VAL A 311 -19.00 12.69 -8.82
N TYR A 312 -18.99 12.08 -10.00
CA TYR A 312 -19.71 10.86 -10.35
C TYR A 312 -18.70 9.72 -10.50
N GLN A 313 -19.06 8.51 -10.09
CA GLN A 313 -18.23 7.33 -10.31
C GLN A 313 -19.06 6.20 -10.88
N PHE A 314 -18.76 5.79 -12.10
CA PHE A 314 -19.45 4.68 -12.77
C PHE A 314 -18.56 3.44 -12.83
N GLU A 315 -19.15 2.29 -12.57
CA GLU A 315 -18.55 0.97 -12.74
C GLU A 315 -19.29 0.21 -13.86
N LEU A 316 -18.55 -0.57 -14.63
CA LEU A 316 -19.08 -1.42 -15.69
C LEU A 316 -19.80 -2.66 -15.13
N LEU A 317 -19.29 -3.18 -14.00
CA LEU A 317 -19.85 -4.35 -13.35
C LEU A 317 -21.13 -4.03 -12.56
N PRO A 318 -22.03 -5.02 -12.38
CA PRO A 318 -23.20 -4.86 -11.52
C PRO A 318 -22.81 -4.45 -10.09
N LYS A 319 -23.66 -3.62 -9.47
CA LYS A 319 -23.49 -3.21 -8.07
C LYS A 319 -23.44 -4.46 -7.17
N PRO A 320 -22.35 -4.70 -6.41
CA PRO A 320 -22.29 -5.79 -5.44
C PRO A 320 -23.33 -5.61 -4.32
N PRO A 321 -23.71 -6.69 -3.62
CA PRO A 321 -24.65 -6.59 -2.51
C PRO A 321 -24.12 -5.70 -1.38
N ASP A 322 -25.03 -4.95 -0.76
CA ASP A 322 -24.77 -4.24 0.49
C ASP A 322 -24.59 -5.26 1.62
N TRP A 323 -23.57 -5.10 2.46
CA TRP A 323 -23.25 -6.02 3.54
C TRP A 323 -22.85 -5.28 4.81
N THR A 324 -23.64 -5.43 5.87
CA THR A 324 -23.47 -4.71 7.14
C THR A 324 -23.09 -5.62 8.30
N GLU A 325 -23.06 -6.93 8.06
CA GLU A 325 -22.70 -7.90 9.09
C GLU A 325 -21.18 -7.86 9.39
N PRO A 326 -20.77 -8.15 10.64
CA PRO A 326 -19.37 -8.08 11.04
C PRO A 326 -18.50 -9.23 10.49
N PHE A 327 -19.14 -10.28 9.94
CA PHE A 327 -18.48 -11.47 9.41
C PHE A 327 -18.37 -11.43 7.88
N THR A 328 -17.50 -12.28 7.33
CA THR A 328 -17.22 -12.35 5.89
C THR A 328 -18.17 -13.32 5.19
N PRO A 329 -18.97 -12.87 4.21
CA PRO A 329 -19.72 -13.79 3.37
C PRO A 329 -18.73 -14.62 2.53
N GLU A 330 -19.07 -15.88 2.27
CA GLU A 330 -18.23 -16.78 1.46
C GLU A 330 -16.84 -17.07 2.06
N TRP A 331 -16.70 -17.00 3.39
CA TRP A 331 -15.47 -17.34 4.10
C TRP A 331 -14.93 -18.72 3.64
N PRO A 332 -13.60 -18.87 3.41
CA PRO A 332 -12.51 -17.91 3.66
C PRO A 332 -12.16 -17.03 2.45
N ALA A 333 -13.01 -16.98 1.42
CA ALA A 333 -12.72 -16.22 0.21
C ALA A 333 -12.83 -14.71 0.42
N TRP A 334 -12.26 -13.94 -0.51
CA TRP A 334 -12.42 -12.49 -0.53
C TRP A 334 -13.86 -12.15 -0.92
N PRO A 335 -14.62 -11.41 -0.08
CA PRO A 335 -16.05 -11.29 -0.28
C PRO A 335 -16.43 -10.35 -1.43
N ASN A 336 -17.44 -10.73 -2.20
CA ASN A 336 -18.06 -9.86 -3.20
C ASN A 336 -19.14 -8.97 -2.57
N ILE A 337 -18.71 -7.88 -1.94
CA ILE A 337 -19.59 -6.92 -1.25
C ILE A 337 -19.31 -5.48 -1.71
N LEU A 338 -20.30 -4.61 -1.56
CA LEU A 338 -20.13 -3.19 -1.85
C LEU A 338 -19.17 -2.58 -0.84
N ARG A 339 -18.02 -2.11 -1.32
CA ARG A 339 -17.03 -1.42 -0.50
C ARG A 339 -17.18 0.09 -0.60
N THR A 340 -17.03 0.74 0.55
CA THR A 340 -17.00 2.20 0.70
C THR A 340 -15.63 2.58 1.24
N SER A 341 -14.91 3.41 0.49
CA SER A 341 -13.60 3.94 0.90
C SER A 341 -13.77 5.31 1.55
N SER A 342 -12.70 5.82 2.15
CA SER A 342 -12.66 7.20 2.66
C SER A 342 -13.03 8.23 1.59
N SER A 343 -12.62 8.02 0.33
CA SER A 343 -12.96 8.90 -0.79
C SER A 343 -14.44 8.91 -1.12
N HIS A 344 -15.14 7.77 -1.00
CA HIS A 344 -16.59 7.72 -1.24
C HIS A 344 -17.35 8.46 -0.13
N GLU A 345 -16.89 8.36 1.12
CA GLU A 345 -17.45 9.12 2.25
C GLU A 345 -17.24 10.63 2.13
N GLU A 346 -16.22 11.07 1.40
CA GLU A 346 -15.89 12.49 1.19
C GLU A 346 -16.83 13.18 0.20
N GLY A 347 -17.48 12.41 -0.69
CA GLY A 347 -18.53 12.90 -1.58
C GLY A 347 -18.40 12.41 -3.03
N CYS A 348 -19.26 11.48 -3.42
CA CYS A 348 -19.49 11.12 -4.81
C CYS A 348 -20.87 10.49 -5.01
N GLU A 349 -21.44 10.63 -6.20
CA GLU A 349 -22.61 9.85 -6.65
C GLU A 349 -22.10 8.59 -7.38
N ARG A 350 -22.55 7.41 -6.93
CA ARG A 350 -22.08 6.08 -7.40
C ARG A 350 -23.18 5.30 -8.07
#